data_AF-A0A6V7KPE2-F1
#
_entry.id   AF-A0A6V7KPE2-F1
#
_cell.length_a   1.000
_cell.length_b   1.000
_cell.length_c   1.000
_cell.angle_alpha   90.00
_cell.angle_beta   90.00
_cell.angle_gamma   90.00
#
_symmetry.space_group_name_H-M   'P 1'
#
loop_
_entity.id
_entity.type
_entity.pdbx_description
1 polymer ?
#
loop_
_entity_poly.entity_id
_entity_poly.type
_entity_poly.pdbx_seq_one_letter_code
_entity_poly.pdbx_strand_id
1 'polypeptide(L)'
;SMEIFKNYKLLSPLRCLNDEQEKFATVVEILTPFWSPSLDIDTYASQWQQIRFVDWKAHLSKDVPTNIVDFWPLVYSSADAAGRSNFRELAQAVLRMLCIPTSNACVERMFSIMNVVKTRVRNKLQMAMLLSIIRIRVHFNVSKQCCNEFTPDERMLELFTSKNMYAENEEAIDEHETDGIFDMLDSVL
;
A
#
# COMPACT_ATOMS: atom_id res chain seq x y z
N SER A 1 1.18 12.63 13.41
CA SER A 1 0.65 11.73 12.37
C SER A 1 0.13 12.48 11.12
N MET A 2 -0.57 13.61 11.22
CA MET A 2 -1.11 14.34 10.04
C MET A 2 -0.11 15.21 9.24
N GLU A 3 1.07 15.55 9.76
CA GLU A 3 1.98 16.51 9.07
C GLU A 3 2.68 15.94 7.83
N ILE A 4 3.04 14.66 7.84
CA ILE A 4 3.65 13.96 6.68
C ILE A 4 2.72 14.05 5.45
N PHE A 5 1.40 14.04 5.67
CA PHE A 5 0.40 14.10 4.60
C PHE A 5 0.04 15.52 4.15
N LYS A 6 0.48 16.59 4.83
CA LYS A 6 0.26 17.95 4.31
C LYS A 6 1.11 18.22 3.06
N ASN A 7 2.24 17.50 2.93
CA ASN A 7 3.27 17.81 1.96
C ASN A 7 3.33 16.83 0.76
N TYR A 8 2.48 15.78 0.68
CA TYR A 8 2.46 14.90 -0.50
C TYR A 8 2.08 15.66 -1.79
N LYS A 9 1.37 16.79 -1.66
CA LYS A 9 1.02 17.63 -2.82
C LYS A 9 2.25 18.13 -3.58
N LEU A 10 3.40 18.24 -2.93
CA LEU A 10 4.68 18.59 -3.56
C LEU A 10 5.14 17.51 -4.54
N LEU A 11 4.76 16.25 -4.30
CA LEU A 11 5.03 15.10 -5.15
C LEU A 11 3.96 14.90 -6.24
N SER A 12 2.96 15.78 -6.32
CA SER A 12 1.97 15.71 -7.39
C SER A 12 2.60 16.05 -8.75
N PRO A 13 2.10 15.47 -9.85
CA PRO A 13 2.63 15.70 -11.21
C PRO A 13 2.71 17.18 -11.57
N LEU A 14 1.69 17.95 -11.17
CA LEU A 14 1.63 19.40 -11.39
C LEU A 14 2.73 20.20 -10.67
N ARG A 15 3.27 19.67 -9.56
CA ARG A 15 4.31 20.33 -8.76
C ARG A 15 5.69 19.79 -9.08
N CYS A 16 5.83 18.48 -9.29
CA CYS A 16 7.13 17.87 -9.56
C CYS A 16 7.64 18.12 -10.98
N LEU A 17 6.75 18.40 -11.94
CA LEU A 17 7.10 18.69 -13.34
C LEU A 17 7.14 20.19 -13.67
N ASN A 18 6.85 21.07 -12.71
CA ASN A 18 6.84 22.51 -12.94
C ASN A 18 8.27 23.09 -12.97
N ASP A 19 8.46 24.22 -13.66
CA ASP A 19 9.73 24.96 -13.68
C ASP A 19 10.10 25.47 -12.27
N GLU A 20 9.09 25.82 -11.47
CA GLU A 20 9.22 26.14 -10.04
C GLU A 20 9.17 24.87 -9.15
N GLN A 21 9.80 23.78 -9.61
CA GLN A 21 9.90 22.55 -8.84
C GLN A 21 10.49 22.83 -7.45
N GLU A 22 9.85 22.26 -6.42
CA GLU A 22 10.32 22.37 -5.04
C GLU A 22 11.74 21.83 -4.89
N LYS A 23 12.52 22.50 -4.01
CA LYS A 23 13.89 22.08 -3.73
C LYS A 23 13.89 20.67 -3.17
N PHE A 24 14.87 19.86 -3.58
CA PHE A 24 15.02 18.51 -3.05
C PHE A 24 15.07 18.49 -1.52
N ALA A 25 15.69 19.50 -0.89
CA ALA A 25 15.74 19.65 0.56
C ALA A 25 14.37 19.69 1.27
N THR A 26 13.29 20.08 0.59
CA THR A 26 11.93 20.06 1.17
C THR A 26 11.28 18.69 1.00
N VAL A 27 11.58 18.01 -0.11
CA VAL A 27 11.04 16.68 -0.43
C VAL A 27 11.79 15.57 0.32
N VAL A 28 13.06 15.80 0.63
CA VAL A 28 13.95 14.88 1.35
C VAL A 28 13.39 14.52 2.71
N GLU A 29 12.88 15.49 3.47
CA GLU A 29 12.37 15.28 4.83
C GLU A 29 11.17 14.33 4.83
N ILE A 30 10.36 14.37 3.76
CA ILE A 30 9.17 13.54 3.59
C ILE A 30 9.56 12.13 3.18
N LEU A 31 10.56 12.00 2.29
CA LEU A 31 10.92 10.72 1.69
C LEU A 31 11.97 9.92 2.47
N THR A 32 12.74 10.57 3.36
CA THR A 32 13.79 9.93 4.19
C THR A 32 13.35 8.61 4.82
N PRO A 33 12.15 8.49 5.43
CA PRO A 33 11.72 7.23 6.05
C PRO A 33 11.49 6.07 5.06
N PHE A 34 11.40 6.35 3.77
CA PHE A 34 11.01 5.39 2.72
C PHE A 34 12.17 4.98 1.81
N TRP A 35 13.35 5.54 2.03
CA TRP A 35 14.53 5.29 1.22
C TRP A 35 15.10 3.90 1.43
N SER A 36 15.83 3.43 0.42
CA SER A 36 16.69 2.25 0.56
C SER A 36 17.96 2.64 1.32
N PRO A 37 18.30 1.99 2.45
CA PRO A 37 19.53 2.27 3.21
C PRO A 37 20.82 2.06 2.40
N SER A 38 20.74 1.27 1.34
CA SER A 38 21.85 0.92 0.46
C SER A 38 22.18 1.97 -0.61
N LEU A 39 21.36 3.03 -0.72
CA LEU A 39 21.40 3.96 -1.83
C LEU A 39 21.77 5.36 -1.37
N ASP A 40 22.58 6.05 -2.16
CA ASP A 40 23.04 7.39 -1.83
C ASP A 40 21.94 8.45 -2.08
N ILE A 41 21.90 9.44 -1.20
CA ILE A 41 20.95 10.57 -1.24
C ILE A 41 21.10 11.33 -2.56
N ASP A 42 22.33 11.46 -3.06
CA ASP A 42 22.62 12.15 -4.31
C ASP A 42 21.97 11.48 -5.53
N THR A 43 21.70 10.17 -5.45
CA THR A 43 20.94 9.46 -6.48
C THR A 43 19.50 9.98 -6.53
N TYR A 44 18.83 10.07 -5.38
CA TYR A 44 17.48 10.62 -5.32
C TYR A 44 17.42 12.10 -5.72
N ALA A 45 18.41 12.89 -5.30
CA ALA A 45 18.50 14.30 -5.67
C ALA A 45 18.64 14.48 -7.19
N SER A 46 19.51 13.67 -7.81
CA SER A 46 19.71 13.66 -9.26
C SER A 46 18.44 13.27 -10.00
N GLN A 47 17.75 12.21 -9.55
CA GLN A 47 16.48 11.78 -10.14
C GLN A 47 15.39 12.84 -10.00
N TRP A 48 15.30 13.49 -8.84
CA TRP A 48 14.33 14.56 -8.59
C TRP A 48 14.53 15.74 -9.54
N GLN A 49 15.77 16.17 -9.77
CA GLN A 49 16.05 17.27 -10.70
C GLN A 49 15.80 16.87 -12.15
N GLN A 50 16.06 15.62 -12.52
CA GLN A 50 15.94 15.15 -13.90
C GLN A 50 14.49 14.91 -14.33
N ILE A 51 13.60 14.57 -13.39
CA ILE A 51 12.22 14.16 -13.70
C ILE A 51 11.42 15.22 -14.49
N ARG A 52 11.69 16.51 -14.26
CA ARG A 52 10.99 17.62 -14.94
C ARG A 52 11.42 17.83 -16.39
N PHE A 53 12.62 17.38 -16.74
CA PHE A 53 13.18 17.58 -18.09
C PHE A 53 12.72 16.51 -19.08
N VAL A 54 12.01 15.49 -18.60
CA VAL A 54 11.43 14.45 -19.45
C VAL A 54 10.12 14.97 -20.05
N ASP A 55 9.98 14.84 -21.37
CA ASP A 55 8.68 15.03 -22.02
C ASP A 55 7.79 13.82 -21.74
N TRP A 56 7.07 13.87 -20.62
CA TRP A 56 6.17 12.81 -20.20
C TRP A 56 5.00 12.60 -21.16
N LYS A 57 4.59 13.62 -21.93
CA LYS A 57 3.53 13.44 -22.93
C LYS A 57 4.02 12.57 -24.10
N ALA A 58 5.22 12.85 -24.59
CA ALA A 58 5.86 12.03 -25.61
C ALA A 58 6.19 10.63 -25.08
N HIS A 59 6.74 10.53 -23.86
CA HIS A 59 7.18 9.27 -23.27
C HIS A 59 6.02 8.32 -22.96
N LEU A 60 4.89 8.84 -22.44
CA LEU A 60 3.72 8.04 -22.10
C LEU A 60 2.78 7.78 -23.29
N SER A 61 2.98 8.48 -24.41
CA SER A 61 2.06 8.48 -25.57
C SER A 61 0.59 8.74 -25.18
N LYS A 62 0.38 9.42 -24.05
CA LYS A 62 -0.90 9.72 -23.39
C LYS A 62 -0.73 10.99 -22.57
N ASP A 63 -1.86 11.58 -22.17
CA ASP A 63 -1.85 12.69 -21.23
C ASP A 63 -1.26 12.28 -19.88
N VAL A 64 -0.51 13.20 -19.27
CA VAL A 64 0.10 13.01 -17.95
C VAL A 64 -1.01 12.97 -16.91
N PRO A 65 -1.11 11.91 -16.09
CA PRO A 65 -2.11 11.86 -15.03
C PRO A 65 -1.93 13.01 -14.04
N THR A 66 -3.03 13.59 -13.56
CA THR A 66 -3.00 14.64 -12.53
C THR A 66 -2.84 14.05 -11.13
N ASN A 67 -3.24 12.79 -10.95
CA ASN A 67 -3.23 12.10 -9.67
C ASN A 67 -1.85 11.49 -9.38
N ILE A 68 -1.36 11.73 -8.16
CA ILE A 68 -0.12 11.17 -7.65
C ILE A 68 -0.11 9.62 -7.68
N VAL A 69 -1.24 8.99 -7.38
CA VAL A 69 -1.36 7.51 -7.34
C VAL A 69 -1.26 6.90 -8.72
N ASP A 70 -1.67 7.62 -9.76
CA ASP A 70 -1.65 7.12 -11.14
C ASP A 70 -0.33 7.45 -11.86
N PHE A 71 0.32 8.56 -11.48
CA PHE A 71 1.56 9.01 -12.11
C PHE A 71 2.80 8.22 -11.70
N TRP A 72 3.04 8.02 -10.40
CA TRP A 72 4.28 7.40 -9.92
C TRP A 72 4.48 5.92 -10.33
N PRO A 73 3.44 5.10 -10.52
CA PRO A 73 3.59 3.78 -11.15
C PRO A 73 4.13 3.85 -12.58
N LEU A 74 3.77 4.90 -13.34
CA LEU A 74 4.28 5.13 -14.69
C LEU A 74 5.75 5.53 -14.65
N VAL A 75 6.12 6.44 -13.74
CA VAL A 75 7.53 6.82 -13.52
C VAL A 75 8.37 5.61 -13.11
N TYR A 76 7.86 4.78 -12.20
CA TYR A 76 8.53 3.54 -11.77
C TYR A 76 8.77 2.58 -12.94
N SER A 77 7.80 2.47 -13.85
CA SER A 77 7.86 1.58 -15.01
C SER A 77 8.58 2.19 -16.21
N SER A 78 8.89 3.49 -16.16
CA SER A 78 9.55 4.20 -17.26
C SER A 78 11.00 3.74 -17.40
N ALA A 79 11.40 3.53 -18.66
CA ALA A 79 12.77 3.21 -19.04
C ALA A 79 13.23 4.14 -20.16
N ASP A 80 14.53 4.43 -20.21
CA ASP A 80 15.14 5.16 -21.33
C ASP A 80 15.21 4.28 -22.59
N ALA A 81 15.65 4.88 -23.70
CA ALA A 81 15.84 4.16 -24.96
C ALA A 81 16.87 3.00 -24.88
N ALA A 82 17.69 2.96 -23.82
CA ALA A 82 18.62 1.88 -23.51
C ALA A 82 18.05 0.86 -22.51
N GLY A 83 16.78 0.97 -22.13
CA GLY A 83 16.10 0.06 -21.20
C GLY A 83 16.44 0.30 -19.73
N ARG A 84 17.09 1.40 -19.37
CA ARG A 84 17.46 1.73 -17.99
C ARG A 84 16.37 2.56 -17.31
N SER A 85 16.00 2.16 -16.09
CA SER A 85 14.99 2.86 -15.28
C SER A 85 15.63 4.02 -14.52
N ASN A 86 15.61 5.20 -15.12
CA ASN A 86 16.33 6.37 -14.57
C ASN A 86 15.71 6.98 -13.31
N PHE A 87 14.48 6.61 -12.95
CA PHE A 87 13.73 7.20 -11.83
C PHE A 87 13.19 6.17 -10.83
N ARG A 88 13.71 4.94 -10.89
CA ARG A 88 13.12 3.79 -10.20
C ARG A 88 13.11 3.96 -8.68
N GLU A 89 14.21 4.47 -8.15
CA GLU A 89 14.48 4.57 -6.72
C GLU A 89 13.64 5.67 -6.10
N LEU A 90 13.60 6.84 -6.74
CA LEU A 90 12.70 7.93 -6.37
C LEU A 90 11.23 7.48 -6.43
N ALA A 91 10.81 6.86 -7.54
CA ALA A 91 9.45 6.39 -7.69
C ALA A 91 9.09 5.32 -6.65
N GLN A 92 10.02 4.42 -6.33
CA GLN A 92 9.80 3.41 -5.31
C GLN A 92 9.64 4.03 -3.91
N ALA A 93 10.44 5.04 -3.55
CA ALA A 93 10.29 5.75 -2.29
C ALA A 93 8.92 6.43 -2.18
N VAL A 94 8.48 7.10 -3.25
CA VAL A 94 7.16 7.73 -3.29
C VAL A 94 6.04 6.70 -3.20
N LEU A 95 6.13 5.57 -3.92
CA LEU A 95 5.14 4.50 -3.85
C LEU A 95 5.05 3.88 -2.46
N ARG A 96 6.19 3.67 -1.77
CA ARG A 96 6.21 3.19 -0.38
C ARG A 96 5.49 4.14 0.56
N MET A 97 5.72 5.45 0.41
CA MET A 97 5.01 6.47 1.18
C MET A 97 3.49 6.43 0.90
N LEU A 98 3.07 6.26 -0.36
CA LEU A 98 1.66 6.18 -0.75
C LEU A 98 0.94 4.93 -0.23
N CYS A 99 1.69 3.88 0.11
CA CYS A 99 1.12 2.68 0.75
C CYS A 99 0.73 2.91 2.22
N ILE A 100 1.13 4.03 2.84
CA ILE A 100 0.70 4.32 4.22
C ILE A 100 -0.77 4.73 4.21
N PRO A 101 -1.61 4.13 5.08
CA PRO A 101 -2.98 4.60 5.29
C PRO A 101 -2.95 6.02 5.86
N THR A 102 -3.38 6.98 5.05
CA THR A 102 -3.30 8.41 5.36
C THR A 102 -4.45 8.93 6.23
N SER A 103 -5.48 8.11 6.45
CA SER A 103 -6.68 8.50 7.20
C SER A 103 -7.28 7.36 8.01
N ASN A 104 -7.95 7.73 9.10
CA ASN A 104 -8.69 6.80 9.96
C ASN A 104 -9.83 6.11 9.20
N ALA A 105 -10.33 6.69 8.11
CA ALA A 105 -11.37 6.08 7.29
C ALA A 105 -10.99 4.69 6.76
N CYS A 106 -9.69 4.42 6.52
CA CYS A 106 -9.22 3.07 6.15
C CYS A 106 -9.36 2.08 7.32
N VAL A 107 -9.04 2.52 8.53
CA VAL A 107 -9.16 1.73 9.76
C VAL A 107 -10.63 1.50 10.10
N GLU A 108 -11.46 2.55 10.05
CA GLU A 108 -12.92 2.45 10.25
C GLU A 108 -13.58 1.51 9.25
N ARG A 109 -13.16 1.51 7.99
CA ARG A 109 -13.62 0.56 6.98
C ARG A 109 -13.27 -0.88 7.38
N MET A 110 -12.07 -1.12 7.89
CA MET A 110 -11.66 -2.43 8.38
C MET A 110 -12.49 -2.87 9.60
N PHE A 111 -12.76 -1.96 10.54
CA PHE A 111 -13.65 -2.23 11.68
C PHE A 111 -15.08 -2.50 11.25
N SER A 112 -15.59 -1.79 10.25
CA SER A 112 -16.92 -2.07 9.67
C SER A 112 -16.99 -3.49 9.11
N ILE A 113 -15.98 -3.92 8.35
CA ILE A 113 -15.89 -5.29 7.84
C ILE A 113 -15.82 -6.30 9.00
N MET A 114 -15.02 -6.01 10.03
CA MET A 114 -14.89 -6.86 11.20
C MET A 114 -16.22 -7.00 11.96
N ASN A 115 -16.98 -5.91 12.15
CA ASN A 115 -18.28 -5.93 12.83
C ASN A 115 -19.33 -6.76 12.07
N VAL A 116 -19.24 -6.82 10.73
CA VAL A 116 -20.09 -7.71 9.93
C VAL A 116 -19.72 -9.19 10.12
N VAL A 117 -18.43 -9.49 10.33
CA VAL A 117 -17.96 -10.87 10.57
C VAL A 117 -18.25 -11.32 12.00
N LYS A 118 -17.92 -10.48 12.98
CA LYS A 118 -18.11 -10.71 14.41
C LYS A 118 -19.43 -10.07 14.85
N THR A 119 -20.52 -10.79 14.64
CA THR A 119 -21.84 -10.34 15.06
C THR A 119 -22.11 -10.72 16.51
N ARG A 120 -23.16 -10.14 17.12
CA ARG A 120 -23.57 -10.47 18.50
C ARG A 120 -23.84 -11.97 18.72
N VAL A 121 -24.30 -12.68 17.69
CA VAL A 121 -24.59 -14.12 17.74
C VAL A 121 -23.35 -14.96 17.39
N ARG A 122 -22.38 -14.39 16.66
CA ARG A 122 -21.15 -15.04 16.21
C ARG A 122 -19.91 -14.33 16.80
N ASN A 123 -19.84 -14.22 18.12
CA ASN A 123 -18.77 -13.51 18.82
C ASN A 123 -17.59 -14.41 19.25
N LYS A 124 -17.80 -15.74 19.33
CA LYS A 124 -16.77 -16.73 19.69
C LYS A 124 -16.08 -17.30 18.45
N LEU A 125 -15.36 -16.47 17.71
CA LEU A 125 -14.48 -16.91 16.63
C LEU A 125 -13.03 -16.89 17.11
N GLN A 126 -12.30 -17.96 16.86
CA GLN A 126 -10.85 -17.95 17.02
C GLN A 126 -10.23 -16.88 16.12
N MET A 127 -9.15 -16.25 16.59
CA MET A 127 -8.53 -15.11 15.89
C MET A 127 -8.09 -15.48 14.47
N ALA A 128 -7.47 -16.65 14.29
CA ALA A 128 -7.05 -17.15 12.99
C ALA A 128 -8.22 -17.26 12.00
N MET A 129 -9.39 -17.72 12.47
CA MET A 129 -10.59 -17.83 11.65
C MET A 129 -11.17 -16.45 11.32
N LEU A 130 -11.25 -15.55 12.30
CA LEU A 130 -11.70 -14.18 12.08
C LEU A 130 -10.84 -13.47 11.03
N LEU A 131 -9.52 -13.54 11.17
CA LEU A 131 -8.56 -12.92 10.25
C LEU A 131 -8.66 -13.53 8.84
N SER A 132 -8.83 -14.85 8.73
CA SER A 132 -9.01 -15.53 7.45
C SER A 132 -10.27 -15.05 6.73
N ILE A 133 -11.40 -14.95 7.43
CA ILE A 133 -12.67 -14.46 6.85
C ILE A 133 -12.55 -12.99 6.42
N ILE A 134 -11.93 -12.14 7.25
CA ILE A 134 -11.70 -10.73 6.91
C ILE A 134 -10.85 -10.63 5.64
N ARG A 135 -9.74 -11.38 5.54
CA ARG A 135 -8.88 -11.39 4.35
C ARG A 135 -9.64 -11.77 3.08
N ILE A 136 -10.46 -12.82 3.14
CA ILE A 136 -11.31 -13.24 2.00
C ILE A 136 -12.28 -12.11 1.60
N ARG A 137 -12.96 -11.49 2.58
CA ARG A 137 -13.91 -10.40 2.31
C ARG A 137 -13.24 -9.17 1.72
N VAL A 138 -12.08 -8.77 2.24
CA VAL A 138 -11.29 -7.65 1.71
C VAL A 138 -10.86 -7.96 0.28
N HIS A 139 -10.37 -9.17 0.01
CA HIS A 139 -9.97 -9.60 -1.32
C HIS A 139 -11.12 -9.49 -2.32
N PHE A 140 -12.32 -9.99 -2.00
CA PHE A 140 -13.51 -9.85 -2.85
C PHE A 140 -13.96 -8.40 -3.01
N ASN A 141 -13.84 -7.56 -1.98
CA ASN A 141 -14.18 -6.15 -2.08
C ASN A 141 -13.25 -5.36 -3.02
N VAL A 142 -11.95 -5.67 -2.98
CA VAL A 142 -10.92 -5.04 -3.82
C VAL A 142 -11.01 -5.53 -5.26
N SER A 143 -11.15 -6.85 -5.47
CA SER A 143 -11.30 -7.46 -6.79
C SER A 143 -12.67 -7.21 -7.45
N LYS A 144 -13.63 -6.63 -6.71
CA LYS A 144 -15.02 -6.40 -7.15
C LYS A 144 -15.73 -7.68 -7.59
N GLN A 145 -15.34 -8.81 -7.00
CA GLN A 145 -15.91 -10.12 -7.29
C GLN A 145 -16.99 -10.47 -6.28
N CYS A 146 -18.12 -10.99 -6.76
CA CYS A 146 -19.16 -11.53 -5.90
C CYS A 146 -18.88 -13.01 -5.56
N CYS A 147 -19.41 -13.50 -4.44
CA CYS A 147 -19.25 -14.90 -4.03
C CYS A 147 -19.78 -15.91 -5.06
N ASN A 148 -20.71 -15.47 -5.92
CA ASN A 148 -21.31 -16.30 -6.97
C ASN A 148 -20.39 -16.47 -8.19
N GLU A 149 -19.42 -15.57 -8.35
CA GLU A 149 -18.47 -15.55 -9.46
C GLU A 149 -17.12 -16.16 -9.07
N PHE A 150 -16.93 -16.46 -7.78
CA PHE A 150 -15.70 -17.03 -7.28
C PHE A 150 -15.56 -18.48 -7.74
N THR A 151 -14.51 -18.73 -8.52
CA THR A 151 -14.09 -20.07 -8.92
C THR A 151 -12.73 -20.34 -8.28
N PRO A 152 -12.60 -21.36 -7.42
CA PRO A 152 -11.31 -21.71 -6.82
C PRO A 152 -10.34 -22.18 -7.90
N ASP A 153 -9.07 -21.82 -7.75
CA ASP A 153 -8.01 -22.35 -8.62
C ASP A 153 -7.62 -23.78 -8.23
N GLU A 154 -6.92 -24.48 -9.13
CA GLU A 154 -6.51 -25.87 -8.91
C GLU A 154 -5.68 -26.03 -7.62
N ARG A 155 -4.83 -25.04 -7.34
CA ARG A 155 -4.01 -25.00 -6.12
C ARG A 155 -4.87 -24.92 -4.85
N MET A 156 -5.95 -24.14 -4.83
CA MET A 156 -6.87 -24.07 -3.70
C MET A 156 -7.56 -25.41 -3.45
N LEU A 157 -7.90 -26.14 -4.53
CA LEU A 157 -8.50 -27.46 -4.44
C LEU A 157 -7.50 -28.50 -3.90
N GLU A 158 -6.24 -28.47 -4.35
CA GLU A 158 -5.16 -29.32 -3.82
C GLU A 158 -4.89 -29.08 -2.34
N LEU A 159 -5.04 -27.83 -1.88
CA LEU A 159 -4.91 -27.48 -0.47
C LEU A 159 -6.09 -27.99 0.36
N PHE A 160 -7.26 -28.22 -0.25
CA PHE A 160 -8.46 -28.74 0.41
C PHE A 160 -8.44 -30.27 0.55
N THR A 161 -7.35 -30.81 1.10
CA THR A 161 -7.20 -32.23 1.39
C THR A 161 -7.31 -32.48 2.89
N SER A 162 -7.77 -33.68 3.28
CA SER A 162 -7.90 -34.07 4.69
C SER A 162 -6.59 -33.92 5.47
N LYS A 163 -5.46 -34.21 4.81
CA LYS A 163 -4.12 -34.02 5.37
C LYS A 163 -3.83 -32.59 5.79
N ASN A 164 -4.24 -31.60 4.99
CA ASN A 164 -3.99 -30.18 5.29
C ASN A 164 -5.07 -29.58 6.21
N MET A 165 -6.33 -30.01 6.05
CA MET A 165 -7.47 -29.46 6.81
C MET A 165 -7.53 -29.95 8.26
N TYR A 166 -7.03 -31.16 8.51
CA TYR A 166 -7.02 -31.79 9.84
C TYR A 166 -5.59 -32.07 10.33
N ALA A 167 -4.59 -31.41 9.76
CA ALA A 167 -3.26 -31.40 10.37
C ALA A 167 -3.39 -30.81 11.77
N GLU A 168 -2.87 -31.51 12.77
CA GLU A 168 -2.73 -30.96 14.12
C GLU A 168 -1.69 -29.84 14.06
N ASN A 169 -2.16 -28.59 14.03
CA ASN A 169 -1.28 -27.43 14.19
C ASN A 169 -1.03 -27.21 15.68
N GLU A 170 0.21 -27.39 16.13
CA GLU A 170 0.66 -27.12 17.51
C GLU A 170 0.70 -25.62 17.86
N GLU A 171 0.44 -24.71 16.92
CA GLU A 171 0.46 -23.28 17.17
C GLU A 171 -0.90 -22.76 17.64
N ALA A 172 -1.19 -22.96 18.92
CA ALA A 172 -2.05 -22.06 19.67
C ALA A 172 -1.37 -20.69 19.70
N ILE A 173 -1.86 -19.73 18.90
CA ILE A 173 -1.51 -18.32 19.07
C ILE A 173 -1.98 -17.94 20.47
N ASP A 174 -1.01 -17.63 21.34
CA ASP A 174 -1.22 -17.25 22.73
C ASP A 174 -2.25 -16.12 22.82
N GLU A 175 -3.35 -16.35 23.54
CA GLU A 175 -4.45 -15.40 23.70
C GLU A 175 -4.03 -14.15 24.52
N HIS A 176 -2.77 -14.11 25.01
CA HIS A 176 -2.23 -13.03 25.84
C HIS A 176 -1.70 -11.79 25.10
N GLU A 177 -1.54 -11.78 23.77
CA GLU A 177 -1.09 -10.57 23.05
C GLU A 177 -2.22 -9.57 22.72
N THR A 178 -3.49 -9.93 22.91
CA THR A 178 -4.62 -9.08 22.49
C THR A 178 -5.09 -8.06 23.52
N ASP A 179 -4.75 -8.21 24.80
CA ASP A 179 -5.13 -7.21 25.80
C ASP A 179 -4.41 -5.87 25.52
N GLY A 180 -3.12 -5.92 25.12
CA GLY A 180 -2.38 -4.72 24.75
C GLY A 180 -2.88 -4.03 23.46
N ILE A 181 -3.40 -4.79 22.49
CA ILE A 181 -3.93 -4.23 21.23
C ILE A 181 -5.34 -3.66 21.43
N PHE A 182 -6.17 -4.31 22.25
CA PHE A 182 -7.51 -3.84 22.57
C PHE A 182 -7.47 -2.62 23.50
N ASP A 183 -6.59 -2.62 24.51
CA ASP A 183 -6.36 -1.46 25.39
C ASP A 183 -5.78 -0.25 24.62
N MET A 184 -4.92 -0.51 23.64
CA MET A 184 -4.40 0.55 22.76
C MET A 184 -5.51 1.12 21.85
N LEU A 185 -6.51 0.32 21.46
CA LEU A 185 -7.65 0.78 20.67
C LEU A 185 -8.67 1.55 21.50
N ASP A 186 -8.92 1.16 22.75
CA ASP A 186 -9.81 1.87 23.67
C ASP A 186 -9.18 3.18 24.18
N SER A 187 -7.84 3.28 24.23
CA SER A 187 -7.13 4.53 24.58
C SER A 187 -7.16 5.62 23.51
N VAL A 188 -7.61 5.29 22.29
CA VAL A 188 -7.64 6.20 21.12
C VAL A 188 -9.07 6.66 20.77
N LEU A 189 -10.08 6.15 21.47
CA LEU A 189 -11.46 6.65 21.47
C LEU A 189 -11.68 7.67 22.60
#